data_AF-A0AAW5TF07-F1
#
_entry.id   AF-A0AAW5TF07-F1
#
_cell.length_a   1.000
_cell.length_b   1.000
_cell.length_c   1.000
_cell.angle_alpha   90.00
_cell.angle_beta   90.00
_cell.angle_gamma   90.00
#
_symmetry.space_group_name_H-M   'P 1'
#
loop_
_entity.id
_entity.type
_entity.pdbx_description
1 polymer ?
#
loop_
_entity_poly.entity_id
_entity_poly.type
_entity_poly.pdbx_seq_one_letter_code
_entity_poly.pdbx_strand_id
1 'polypeptide(L)' 'MAFQTTIHLKDCSFSYSLGENVKKFTLRDNTFVETKVGNYELTRLLENVPNSGDGFLLKIIINKNLSGV' A
#
# COMPACT_ATOMS: atom_id res chain seq x y z
N MET A 1 8.12 3.48 -15.79
CA MET A 1 6.73 3.59 -15.30
C MET A 1 6.76 3.60 -13.79
N ALA A 2 6.01 4.49 -13.12
CA ALA A 2 6.10 4.69 -11.67
C ALA A 2 5.24 3.71 -10.85
N PHE A 3 4.16 3.18 -11.44
CA PHE A 3 3.27 2.19 -10.81
C PHE A 3 3.38 0.85 -11.52
N GLN A 4 3.31 -0.25 -10.77
CA GLN A 4 3.39 -1.62 -11.26
C GLN A 4 2.25 -2.47 -10.69
N THR A 5 1.87 -3.54 -11.37
CA THR A 5 0.83 -4.47 -10.86
C THR A 5 1.38 -5.42 -9.80
N THR A 6 2.68 -5.70 -9.84
CA THR A 6 3.38 -6.58 -8.91
C THR A 6 4.62 -5.86 -8.39
N ILE A 7 4.84 -5.92 -7.08
CA ILE A 7 6.00 -5.35 -6.41
C ILE A 7 6.71 -6.47 -5.65
N HIS A 8 8.04 -6.41 -5.69
CA HIS A 8 8.91 -7.23 -4.87
C HIS A 8 9.69 -6.31 -3.92
N LEU A 9 9.53 -6.52 -2.63
CA LEU A 9 10.29 -5.77 -1.63
C LEU A 9 11.72 -6.30 -1.59
N LYS A 10 12.68 -5.39 -1.39
CA LYS A 10 14.09 -5.77 -1.27
C LYS A 10 14.25 -6.76 -0.12
N ASP A 11 15.01 -7.83 -0.36
CA ASP A 11 15.31 -8.87 0.63
C ASP A 11 14.07 -9.60 1.21
N CYS A 12 12.95 -9.57 0.49
CA CYS A 12 11.73 -10.30 0.84
C CYS A 12 11.54 -11.50 -0.09
N SER A 13 11.27 -12.70 0.41
CA SER A 13 11.01 -13.86 -0.46
C SER A 13 9.64 -13.81 -1.18
N PHE A 14 8.80 -12.84 -0.84
CA PHE A 14 7.43 -12.74 -1.34
C PHE A 14 7.28 -11.63 -2.37
N SER A 15 6.44 -11.87 -3.36
CA SER A 15 5.97 -10.87 -4.31
C SER A 15 4.50 -10.60 -4.06
N TYR A 16 4.13 -9.33 -4.13
CA TYR A 16 2.77 -8.86 -3.88
C TYR A 16 2.18 -8.29 -5.16
N SER A 17 0.95 -8.65 -5.47
CA SER A 17 0.25 -8.17 -6.66
C SER A 17 -1.06 -7.49 -6.27
N LEU A 18 -1.43 -6.47 -7.04
CA LEU A 18 -2.76 -5.87 -6.94
C LEU A 18 -3.80 -6.87 -7.42
N GLY A 19 -4.83 -7.12 -6.60
CA GLY A 19 -5.92 -8.01 -6.97
C GLY A 19 -6.72 -7.44 -8.14
N GLU A 20 -7.08 -8.28 -9.11
CA GLU A 20 -7.81 -7.89 -10.34
C GLU A 20 -9.17 -7.23 -10.06
N ASN A 21 -9.76 -7.55 -8.91
CA ASN A 21 -11.07 -7.06 -8.48
C ASN A 21 -10.98 -6.03 -7.35
N VAL A 22 -9.87 -5.28 -7.26
CA VAL A 22 -9.73 -4.21 -6.28
C VAL A 22 -10.85 -3.17 -6.44
N LYS A 23 -11.43 -2.74 -5.32
CA LYS A 23 -12.52 -1.74 -5.31
C LYS A 23 -12.15 -0.57 -4.42
N LYS A 24 -12.51 0.64 -4.85
CA LYS A 24 -12.27 1.88 -4.10
C LYS A 24 -12.76 1.83 -2.65
N PHE A 25 -13.96 1.28 -2.44
CA PHE A 25 -14.55 1.21 -1.10
C PHE A 25 -13.81 0.19 -0.23
N THR A 26 -13.39 -0.94 -0.79
CA THR A 26 -12.54 -1.91 -0.09
C THR A 26 -11.22 -1.29 0.37
N LEU A 27 -10.59 -0.42 -0.42
CA LEU A 27 -9.38 0.28 0.00
C LEU A 27 -9.65 1.21 1.18
N ARG A 28 -10.75 1.99 1.13
CA ARG A 28 -11.16 2.88 2.23
C ARG A 28 -11.50 2.10 3.50
N ASP A 29 -12.21 0.97 3.38
CA ASP A 29 -12.52 0.07 4.49
C ASP A 29 -11.25 -0.51 5.12
N ASN A 30 -10.21 -0.72 4.30
CA ASN A 30 -8.86 -1.11 4.74
C ASN A 30 -7.97 0.09 5.09
N THR A 31 -8.57 1.23 5.46
CA THR A 31 -7.90 2.42 6.00
C THR A 31 -6.98 3.18 5.03
N PHE A 32 -7.06 2.91 3.73
CA PHE A 32 -6.39 3.77 2.76
C PHE A 32 -7.06 5.14 2.69
N VAL A 33 -6.25 6.19 2.63
CA VAL A 33 -6.70 7.57 2.49
C VAL A 33 -6.56 8.00 1.04
N GLU A 34 -7.63 8.56 0.47
CA GLU A 34 -7.57 9.15 -0.86
C GLU A 34 -6.85 10.50 -0.81
N THR A 35 -5.75 10.60 -1.56
CA THR A 35 -4.96 11.82 -1.74
C THR A 35 -5.71 12.85 -2.59
N LYS A 36 -5.27 14.11 -2.56
CA LYS A 36 -5.87 15.19 -3.39
C LYS A 36 -5.84 14.89 -4.89
N VAL A 37 -4.93 14.04 -5.35
CA VAL A 37 -4.78 13.64 -6.76
C VAL A 37 -5.52 12.34 -7.10
N GLY A 38 -6.25 11.76 -6.13
CA GLY A 38 -7.11 10.58 -6.31
C GLY A 38 -6.43 9.23 -6.07
N ASN A 39 -5.12 9.19 -5.78
CA ASN A 39 -4.44 7.95 -5.40
C ASN A 39 -4.85 7.55 -3.98
N TYR A 40 -4.79 6.26 -3.67
CA TYR A 40 -5.10 5.70 -2.36
C TYR A 40 -3.80 5.38 -1.63
N GLU A 41 -3.56 5.98 -0.48
CA GLU A 41 -2.33 5.80 0.30
C GLU A 41 -2.61 5.14 1.65
N LEU A 42 -1.82 4.13 1.99
CA LEU A 42 -1.74 3.57 3.33
C LEU A 42 -0.31 3.75 3.84
N THR A 43 -0.20 4.36 5.01
CA THR A 43 1.06 4.51 5.73
C THR A 43 0.92 3.90 7.11
N ARG A 44 1.80 2.96 7.46
CA ARG A 44 1.78 2.28 8.76
C ARG A 44 3.20 2.04 9.27
N LEU A 45 3.44 2.37 10.53
CA LEU A 45 4.68 1.99 11.21
C LEU A 45 4.61 0.51 11.55
N LEU A 46 5.61 -0.27 11.13
CA LEU A 46 5.75 -1.68 11.46
C LEU A 46 6.76 -1.81 12.60
N GLU A 47 6.22 -1.88 13.81
CA GLU A 47 6.97 -2.01 15.04
C GLU A 47 7.12 -3.48 15.42
N ASN A 48 8.28 -3.86 15.97
CA ASN A 48 8.46 -5.17 16.59
C ASN A 48 7.86 -5.23 18.00
N VAL A 49 7.92 -4.09 18.72
CA VAL A 49 7.33 -3.93 20.06
C VAL A 49 6.21 -2.88 19.96
N PRO A 50 4.96 -3.21 20.32
CA PRO A 50 3.85 -2.26 20.19
C PRO A 50 4.09 -0.94 20.94
N ASN A 51 3.83 0.19 20.29
CA ASN A 51 3.98 1.54 20.83
C ASN A 51 5.43 1.92 21.21
N SER A 52 6.44 1.25 20.65
CA SER A 52 7.84 1.61 20.88
C SER A 52 8.27 2.87 20.13
N GLY A 53 7.57 3.20 19.04
CA GLY A 53 8.00 4.16 18.02
C GLY A 53 9.15 3.66 17.15
N ASP A 54 9.66 2.45 17.39
CA ASP A 54 10.84 1.88 16.73
C ASP A 54 10.44 0.78 15.74
N GLY A 55 10.64 1.09 14.46
CA GLY A 55 10.18 0.29 13.33
C GLY A 55 10.40 1.02 12.01
N PHE A 56 10.02 0.38 10.91
CA PHE A 56 10.07 0.99 9.59
C PHE A 56 8.68 1.34 9.09
N LEU A 57 8.61 2.39 8.29
CA LEU A 57 7.35 2.89 7.74
C LEU A 57 7.01 2.13 6.45
N LEU A 58 5.96 1.32 6.49
CA LEU A 58 5.35 0.74 5.31
C LEU A 58 4.49 1.80 4.64
N LYS A 59 4.80 2.11 3.38
CA LYS A 59 4.01 3.00 2.54
C LYS A 59 3.54 2.26 1.30
N ILE A 60 2.23 2.26 1.06
CA ILE A 60 1.59 1.66 -0.11
C ILE A 60 0.77 2.75 -0.80
N ILE A 61 0.94 2.92 -2.11
CA ILE A 61 0.18 3.89 -2.91
C ILE A 61 -0.44 3.16 -4.09
N ILE A 62 -1.77 3.10 -4.16
CA ILE A 62 -2.48 2.55 -5.30
C ILE A 62 -2.94 3.72 -6.18
N ASN A 63 -2.69 3.64 -7.48
CA ASN A 63 -3.08 4.72 -8.38
C ASN A 63 -4.62 4.90 -8.42
N LYS A 64 -5.07 6.11 -8.79
CA LYS A 64 -6.51 6.44 -8.86
C LYS A 64 -7.33 5.54 -9.80
N ASN A 65 -6.67 4.89 -10.76
CA ASN A 65 -7.29 4.00 -11.74
C ASN A 65 -7.38 2.54 -11.25
N LEU A 66 -6.89 2.26 -10.03
CA LEU A 66 -6.84 0.93 -9.43
C LEU A 66 -6.10 -0.10 -10.30
N SER A 67 -5.09 0.34 -11.06
CA SER A 67 -4.36 -0.47 -12.04
C SER A 67 -2.89 -0.67 -11.71
N GLY A 68 -2.42 -0.12 -10.60
CA GLY A 68 -1.03 -0.30 -10.16
C GLY A 68 -0.79 0.26 -8.77
N VAL A 69 0.26 -0.26 -8.16
CA VAL A 69 0.82 0.07 -6.84
C VAL A 69 2.21 0.67 -7.01
#